data_AF-A0A1V5WVI4-F1
#
_entry.id   AF-A0A1V5WVI4-F1
#
_cell.length_a   1.000
_cell.length_b   1.000
_cell.length_c   1.000
_cell.angle_alpha   90.00
_cell.angle_beta   90.00
_cell.angle_gamma   90.00
#
_symmetry.space_group_name_H-M   'P 1'
#
loop_
_entity.id
_entity.type
_entity.pdbx_description
1 polymer ?
#
loop_
_entity_poly.entity_id
_entity_poly.type
_entity_poly.pdbx_seq_one_letter_code
_entity_poly.pdbx_strand_id
1 'polypeptide(L)'
;MKITKKKIVALLLVGAGAYAIYSFNAGKGVVEEKSYVIGTVERGTIINSVSGTGQVAAYDGGDIKPSVSGKLTYLNIKEGDTVKKGQLIATIDMTDAKKAVSDAETSVNP
;
A
#
# COMPACT_ATOMS: atom_id res chain seq x y z
N MET A 1 -72.66 57.74 33.05
CA MET A 1 -72.16 56.34 33.09
C MET A 1 -71.17 56.21 34.25
N LYS A 2 -71.58 55.65 35.40
CA LYS A 2 -70.70 55.49 36.57
C LYS A 2 -70.26 54.03 36.66
N ILE A 3 -68.99 53.74 36.37
CA ILE A 3 -68.44 52.39 36.54
C ILE A 3 -68.32 52.14 38.04
N THR A 4 -69.15 51.23 38.56
CA THR A 4 -69.19 50.87 39.97
C THR A 4 -67.94 50.04 40.31
N LYS A 5 -67.34 50.27 41.49
CA LYS A 5 -66.10 49.61 41.95
C LYS A 5 -66.11 48.08 41.78
N LYS A 6 -67.28 47.43 41.91
CA LYS A 6 -67.48 45.99 41.69
C LYS A 6 -67.12 45.51 40.27
N LYS A 7 -67.38 46.32 39.24
CA LYS A 7 -67.05 45.97 37.84
C LYS A 7 -65.54 46.05 37.56
N ILE A 8 -64.83 46.99 38.20
CA ILE A 8 -63.37 47.10 38.12
C ILE A 8 -62.71 45.89 38.78
N VAL A 9 -63.21 45.46 39.95
CA VAL A 9 -62.72 44.27 40.64
C VAL A 9 -62.97 43.00 39.80
N ALA A 10 -64.14 42.87 39.17
CA ALA A 10 -64.43 41.75 38.29
C ALA A 10 -63.49 41.71 37.06
N LEU A 11 -63.21 42.86 36.44
CA LEU A 11 -62.29 42.94 35.30
C LEU A 11 -60.85 42.57 35.68
N LEU A 12 -60.39 43.02 36.86
CA LEU A 12 -59.06 42.68 37.38
C LEU A 12 -58.91 41.19 37.68
N LEU A 13 -59.95 40.56 38.24
CA LEU A 13 -59.95 39.10 38.50
C LEU A 13 -59.89 38.29 37.21
N VAL A 14 -60.62 38.69 36.16
CA VAL A 14 -60.58 38.02 34.87
C VAL A 14 -59.22 38.20 34.19
N GLY A 15 -58.64 39.40 34.24
CA GLY A 15 -57.30 39.66 33.71
C GLY A 15 -56.20 38.86 34.42
N ALA A 16 -56.25 38.80 35.75
CA ALA A 16 -55.31 38.01 36.55
C ALA A 16 -55.46 36.49 36.29
N GLY A 17 -56.69 36.00 36.15
CA GLY A 17 -56.96 34.60 35.80
C GLY A 17 -56.43 34.23 34.42
N ALA A 18 -56.68 35.07 33.41
CA ALA A 18 -56.17 34.86 32.06
C ALA A 18 -54.63 34.88 32.02
N TYR A 19 -54.00 35.80 32.75
CA TYR A 19 -52.55 35.88 32.84
C TYR A 19 -51.94 34.66 33.53
N ALA A 20 -52.55 34.17 34.61
CA ALA A 20 -52.10 32.96 35.30
C ALA A 20 -52.20 31.71 34.41
N ILE A 21 -53.27 31.58 33.62
CA ILE A 21 -53.42 30.45 32.68
C ILE A 21 -52.39 30.54 31.55
N TYR A 22 -52.10 31.75 31.07
CA TYR A 22 -51.10 31.97 30.04
C TYR A 22 -49.68 31.65 30.54
N SER A 23 -49.32 32.09 31.75
CA SER A 23 -47.98 31.85 32.32
C SER A 23 -47.76 30.37 32.65
N PHE A 24 -48.79 29.65 33.11
CA PHE A 24 -48.71 28.20 33.33
C PHE A 24 -48.54 27.39 32.04
N ASN A 25 -49.08 27.86 30.92
CA ASN A 25 -48.90 27.19 29.62
C ASN A 25 -47.60 27.60 28.91
N ALA A 26 -47.13 28.83 29.09
CA ALA A 26 -45.88 29.32 28.50
C ALA A 26 -44.61 28.71 29.12
N GLY A 27 -44.70 28.14 30.33
CA GLY A 27 -43.58 27.45 31.00
C GLY A 27 -43.34 26.01 30.52
N LYS A 28 -44.25 25.43 29.72
CA LYS A 28 -44.07 24.11 29.11
C LYS A 28 -43.32 24.26 27.79
N GLY A 29 -42.05 24.66 27.90
CA GLY A 29 -41.11 24.52 26.79
C GLY A 29 -41.08 23.06 26.38
N VAL A 30 -41.40 22.79 25.11
CA VAL A 30 -41.24 21.47 24.50
C VAL A 30 -39.78 21.08 24.70
N VAL A 31 -39.52 20.14 25.60
CA VAL A 31 -38.21 19.55 25.75
C VAL A 31 -38.03 18.66 24.52
N GLU A 32 -37.44 19.25 23.49
CA GLU A 32 -37.03 18.52 22.29
C GLU A 32 -35.89 17.59 22.73
N GLU A 33 -36.25 16.37 23.11
CA GLU A 33 -35.31 15.34 23.53
C GLU A 33 -34.49 14.92 22.30
N LYS A 34 -33.34 15.58 22.12
CA LYS A 34 -32.40 15.24 21.06
C LYS A 34 -31.92 13.81 21.26
N SER A 35 -32.47 12.90 20.46
CA SER A 35 -32.00 11.52 20.39
C SER A 35 -30.64 11.49 19.69
N TYR A 36 -29.60 11.08 20.42
CA TYR A 36 -28.27 10.87 19.88
C TYR A 36 -28.08 9.37 19.64
N VAL A 37 -27.75 9.01 18.39
CA VAL A 37 -27.33 7.65 18.06
C VAL A 37 -25.87 7.51 18.46
N ILE A 38 -25.61 6.77 19.54
CA ILE A 38 -24.25 6.41 19.97
C ILE A 38 -23.87 5.05 19.40
N GLY A 39 -22.68 4.96 18.81
CA GLY A 39 -22.08 3.70 18.38
C GLY A 39 -20.97 3.28 19.34
N THR A 40 -20.88 1.98 19.64
CA THR A 40 -19.80 1.43 20.46
C THR A 40 -18.50 1.41 19.65
N VAL A 41 -17.42 1.95 20.21
CA VAL A 41 -16.10 1.97 19.55
C VAL A 41 -15.35 0.67 19.85
N GLU A 42 -15.01 -0.07 18.80
CA GLU A 42 -14.20 -1.29 18.89
C GLU A 42 -12.78 -1.03 18.40
N ARG A 43 -11.78 -1.55 19.14
CA ARG A 43 -10.37 -1.50 18.73
C ARG A 43 -10.07 -2.72 17.88
N GLY A 44 -10.05 -2.53 16.56
CA GLY A 44 -9.53 -3.50 15.59
C GLY A 44 -8.12 -3.12 15.14
N THR A 45 -7.29 -4.12 14.82
CA THR A 45 -6.00 -3.88 14.16
C THR A 45 -6.25 -3.51 12.70
N ILE A 46 -5.92 -2.28 12.31
CA ILE A 46 -5.94 -1.86 10.90
C ILE A 46 -4.63 -2.30 10.25
N ILE A 47 -4.70 -3.32 9.41
CA ILE A 47 -3.53 -3.82 8.67
C ILE A 47 -3.48 -3.09 7.32
N ASN A 48 -2.74 -1.98 7.27
CA ASN A 48 -2.40 -1.31 6.01
C ASN A 48 -1.22 -2.06 5.35
N SER A 49 -1.54 -3.03 4.49
CA SER A 49 -0.53 -3.69 3.66
C SER A 49 -0.30 -2.88 2.38
N VAL A 50 0.85 -2.23 2.26
CA VAL A 50 1.32 -1.63 1.00
C VAL A 50 2.02 -2.70 0.18
N SER A 51 1.37 -3.19 -0.87
CA SER A 51 1.96 -4.15 -1.82
C SER A 51 2.78 -3.41 -2.87
N GLY A 52 4.11 -3.56 -2.82
CA GLY A 52 5.00 -3.12 -3.89
C GLY A 52 5.35 -4.28 -4.82
N THR A 53 5.07 -4.16 -6.11
CA THR A 53 5.55 -5.12 -7.11
C THR A 53 7.03 -4.86 -7.38
N GLY A 54 7.91 -5.71 -6.85
CA GLY A 54 9.32 -5.75 -7.23
C GLY A 54 9.52 -6.74 -8.37
N GLN A 55 10.19 -6.32 -9.44
CA GLN A 55 10.59 -7.25 -10.51
C GLN A 55 11.84 -8.01 -10.04
N VAL A 56 11.72 -9.32 -9.84
CA VAL A 56 12.86 -10.19 -9.55
C VAL A 56 13.65 -10.43 -10.84
N ALA A 57 14.72 -9.65 -11.04
CA ALA A 57 15.67 -9.88 -12.10
C ALA A 57 16.80 -10.80 -11.60
N ALA A 58 17.33 -11.66 -12.48
CA ALA A 58 18.54 -12.42 -12.18
C ALA A 58 19.67 -11.42 -11.86
N TYR A 59 20.35 -11.61 -10.72
CA TYR A 59 21.35 -10.66 -10.22
C TYR A 59 22.53 -10.48 -11.20
N ASP A 60 22.85 -11.53 -11.95
CA ASP A 60 23.96 -11.53 -12.91
C ASP A 60 23.62 -12.51 -14.05
N GLY A 61 23.54 -12.00 -15.27
CA GLY A 61 23.26 -12.76 -16.48
C GLY A 61 24.28 -12.36 -17.53
N GLY A 62 25.15 -13.28 -17.90
CA GLY A 62 26.23 -13.03 -18.86
C GLY A 62 26.29 -14.11 -19.93
N ASP A 63 26.43 -13.68 -21.18
CA ASP A 63 26.70 -14.58 -22.30
C ASP A 63 28.14 -15.06 -22.22
N ILE A 64 28.33 -16.38 -22.15
CA ILE A 64 29.66 -16.98 -22.18
C ILE A 64 30.16 -17.00 -23.62
N LYS A 65 31.11 -16.12 -23.94
CA LYS A 65 31.77 -16.07 -25.25
C LYS A 65 33.14 -16.77 -25.17
N PRO A 66 33.43 -17.71 -26.10
CA PRO A 66 34.73 -18.34 -26.16
C PRO A 66 35.82 -17.32 -26.53
N SER A 67 36.97 -17.38 -25.84
CA SER A 67 38.10 -16.46 -26.07
C SER A 67 38.89 -16.79 -27.34
N VAL A 68 38.70 -17.97 -27.92
CA VAL A 68 39.40 -18.44 -29.13
C VAL A 68 38.38 -18.91 -30.18
N SER A 69 38.64 -18.58 -31.44
CA SER A 69 37.91 -19.10 -32.59
C SER A 69 38.35 -20.54 -32.86
N GLY A 70 37.45 -21.50 -32.70
CA GLY A 70 37.71 -22.91 -32.99
C GLY A 70 36.42 -23.73 -32.99
N LYS A 71 36.51 -24.97 -33.47
CA LYS A 71 35.36 -25.88 -33.48
C LYS A 71 35.11 -26.41 -32.07
N LEU A 72 33.85 -26.38 -31.62
CA LEU A 72 33.45 -26.99 -30.34
C LEU A 72 33.63 -28.51 -30.43
N THR A 73 34.46 -29.09 -29.57
CA THR A 73 34.79 -30.53 -29.59
C THR A 73 33.95 -31.31 -28.58
N TYR A 74 33.74 -30.75 -27.40
CA TYR A 74 32.98 -31.38 -26.32
C TYR A 74 32.16 -30.34 -25.55
N LEU A 75 30.90 -30.67 -25.26
CA LEU A 75 30.01 -29.90 -24.40
C LEU A 75 29.63 -30.79 -23.21
N ASN A 76 30.06 -30.40 -22.02
CA ASN A 76 29.92 -31.20 -20.79
C ASN A 76 28.68 -30.82 -19.96
N ILE A 77 27.76 -30.04 -20.54
CA ILE A 77 26.57 -29.54 -19.85
C ILE A 77 25.32 -29.70 -20.71
N LYS A 78 24.17 -29.88 -20.06
CA LYS A 78 22.86 -29.89 -20.70
C LYS A 78 22.09 -28.60 -20.37
N GLU A 79 21.09 -28.29 -21.18
CA GLU A 79 20.21 -27.15 -20.94
C GLU A 79 19.53 -27.30 -19.57
N GLY A 80 19.69 -26.28 -18.71
CA GLY A 80 19.13 -26.27 -17.35
C GLY A 80 20.07 -26.76 -16.24
N ASP A 81 21.28 -27.21 -16.54
CA ASP A 81 22.24 -27.64 -15.52
C ASP A 81 22.81 -26.47 -14.71
N THR A 82 22.95 -26.67 -13.39
CA THR A 82 23.61 -25.71 -12.50
C THR A 82 25.12 -25.89 -12.54
N VAL A 83 25.84 -24.87 -13.02
CA VAL A 83 27.30 -24.88 -13.13
C VAL A 83 27.96 -24.03 -12.04
N LYS A 84 29.14 -24.45 -11.58
CA LYS A 84 29.94 -23.71 -10.58
C LYS A 84 31.09 -22.94 -11.24
N LYS A 85 31.56 -21.88 -10.58
CA LYS A 85 32.74 -21.12 -11.02
C LYS A 85 33.94 -22.05 -11.17
N GLY A 86 34.54 -22.08 -12.37
CA GLY A 86 35.70 -22.93 -12.69
C GLY A 86 35.37 -24.30 -13.26
N GLN A 87 34.09 -24.63 -13.47
CA GLN A 87 33.69 -25.89 -14.12
C GLN A 87 33.97 -25.83 -15.63
N LEU A 88 34.57 -26.90 -16.16
CA LEU A 88 34.74 -27.06 -17.61
C LEU A 88 33.38 -27.37 -18.24
N ILE A 89 32.84 -26.39 -18.94
CA ILE A 89 31.52 -26.48 -19.61
C ILE A 89 31.66 -26.87 -21.09
N ALA A 90 32.73 -26.44 -21.75
CA ALA A 90 32.95 -26.63 -23.17
C ALA A 90 34.46 -26.69 -23.47
N THR A 91 34.86 -27.59 -24.36
CA THR A 91 36.22 -27.69 -24.88
C THR A 91 36.22 -27.32 -26.35
N ILE A 92 37.07 -26.36 -26.71
CA ILE A 92 37.27 -25.90 -28.08
C ILE A 92 38.56 -26.51 -28.61
N ASP A 93 38.53 -26.99 -29.85
CA ASP A 93 39.72 -27.47 -30.52
C ASP A 93 40.67 -26.28 -30.78
N MET A 94 41.84 -26.32 -30.13
CA MET A 94 42.86 -25.27 -30.19
C MET A 94 44.04 -25.64 -31.11
N THR A 95 43.86 -26.57 -32.06
CA THR A 95 44.95 -27.03 -32.93
C THR A 95 45.65 -25.89 -33.67
N ASP A 96 44.90 -24.92 -34.22
CA ASP A 96 45.49 -23.77 -34.91
C ASP A 96 46.16 -22.79 -33.95
N ALA A 97 45.58 -22.57 -32.76
CA ALA A 97 46.17 -21.73 -31.73
C ALA A 97 47.49 -22.32 -31.19
N LYS A 98 47.57 -23.65 -31.03
CA LYS A 98 48.81 -24.34 -30.64
C LYS A 98 49.90 -24.21 -31.70
N LYS A 99 49.55 -24.31 -32.98
CA LYS A 99 50.51 -24.09 -34.07
C LYS A 99 51.07 -22.66 -34.03
N ALA A 100 50.21 -21.66 -33.89
CA ALA A 100 50.64 -20.27 -33.80
C ALA A 100 51.60 -20.01 -32.62
N VAL A 101 51.36 -20.62 -31.45
CA VAL A 101 52.26 -20.53 -30.30
C VAL A 101 53.58 -21.24 -30.57
N SER A 102 53.55 -22.45 -31.13
CA SER A 102 54.76 -23.21 -31.46
C SER A 102 55.64 -22.48 -32.49
N ASP A 103 55.03 -21.87 -33.51
CA ASP A 103 55.75 -21.08 -34.51
C ASP A 103 56.37 -19.83 -33.86
N ALA A 104 55.65 -19.17 -32.94
CA ALA A 104 56.16 -18.03 -32.20
C ALA A 104 57.32 -18.41 -31.25
N GLU A 105 57.22 -19.51 -30.52
CA GLU A 105 58.28 -20.02 -29.65
C GLU A 105 59.55 -20.36 -30.44
N THR A 106 59.39 -21.01 -31.60
CA THR A 106 60.51 -21.33 -32.50
C THR A 106 61.16 -20.07 -33.08
N SER A 107 60.38 -18.99 -33.29
CA SER A 107 60.91 -17.72 -33.79
C SER A 107 61.65 -16.88 -32.74
N VAL A 108 61.29 -17.03 -31.46
CA VAL A 108 61.88 -16.26 -30.35
C VAL A 108 63.15 -16.90 -29.80
N ASN A 109 63.31 -18.22 -29.93
CA ASN A 109 64.52 -18.91 -29.52
C ASN A 109 64.93 -20.00 -30.54
N PRO A 110 65.65 -19.61 -31.62
CA PRO A 110 66.22 -20.57 -32.57
C PRO A 110 67.31 -21.45 -31.97
#